data_AF-X1JJ26-F1
#
_entry.id   AF-X1JJ26-F1
#
_cell.length_a   1.000
_cell.length_b   1.000
_cell.length_c   1.000
_cell.angle_alpha   90.00
_cell.angle_beta   90.00
_cell.angle_gamma   90.00
#
_symmetry.space_group_name_H-M   'P 1'
#
loop_
_entity.id
_entity.type
_entity.pdbx_description
1 polymer ?
#
loop_
_entity_poly.entity_id
_entity_poly.type
_entity_poly.pdbx_seq_one_letter_code
_entity_poly.pdbx_strand_id
1 'polypeptide(L)'
;MIEMKKTCRECEEEFTPDKFHPHQVYCSKSCKWIWHGKHGKTGQKKLERYHKLRLKALKILGGECAICGINNPHLLNIDHINGKENDDFKKNNIPFLRMIVENPKKAKERYQILCWNHNMLKYQYPEEYKQLQRGGEDLGIPPGS
;
A
#
# COMPACT_ATOMS: atom_id res chain seq x y z
N MET A 1 -15.46 42.27 29.82
CA MET A 1 -14.49 41.83 28.80
C MET A 1 -15.28 41.21 27.67
N ILE A 2 -15.10 41.66 26.42
CA ILE A 2 -15.84 41.11 25.27
C ILE A 2 -15.17 39.79 24.89
N GLU A 3 -15.88 38.67 25.04
CA GLU A 3 -15.40 37.38 24.54
C GLU A 3 -15.38 37.41 23.01
N MET A 4 -14.19 37.33 22.43
CA MET A 4 -14.03 37.28 20.98
C MET A 4 -14.44 35.89 20.48
N LYS A 5 -15.68 35.78 20.00
CA LYS A 5 -16.17 34.56 19.33
C LYS A 5 -15.63 34.47 17.91
N LYS A 6 -15.47 33.25 17.43
CA LYS A 6 -15.07 32.94 16.05
C LYS A 6 -15.93 31.83 15.48
N THR A 7 -16.03 31.80 14.16
CA THR A 7 -16.70 30.72 13.42
C THR A 7 -15.69 29.63 13.04
N CYS A 8 -16.02 28.37 13.30
CA CYS A 8 -15.19 27.24 12.90
C CYS A 8 -15.18 27.07 11.38
N ARG A 9 -13.99 26.89 10.78
CA ARG A 9 -13.84 26.64 9.33
C ARG A 9 -14.32 25.28 8.83
N GLU A 10 -14.73 24.37 9.72
CA GLU A 10 -15.15 23.01 9.36
C GLU A 10 -16.65 22.80 9.62
N CYS A 11 -17.13 23.09 10.83
CA CYS A 11 -18.54 22.88 11.19
C CYS A 11 -19.38 24.15 11.21
N GLU A 12 -18.78 25.32 10.94
CA GLU A 12 -19.45 26.64 10.93
C GLU A 12 -20.04 27.07 12.28
N GLU A 13 -19.84 26.31 13.35
CA GLU A 13 -20.28 26.68 14.69
C GLU A 13 -19.42 27.80 15.28
N GLU A 14 -20.05 28.64 16.11
CA GLU A 14 -19.34 29.64 16.91
C GLU A 14 -18.61 28.99 18.08
N PHE A 15 -17.37 29.44 18.32
CA PHE A 15 -16.57 29.01 19.46
C PHE A 15 -15.73 30.16 20.00
N THR A 16 -15.38 30.06 21.28
CA THR A 16 -14.43 30.99 21.93
C THR A 16 -13.03 30.38 21.86
N PRO A 17 -12.05 31.02 21.18
CA PRO A 17 -10.67 30.55 21.16
C PRO A 17 -10.06 30.49 22.56
N ASP A 18 -9.16 29.55 22.77
CA ASP A 18 -8.34 29.50 23.99
C ASP A 18 -7.54 30.81 24.13
N LYS A 19 -7.43 31.34 25.36
CA LYS A 19 -6.72 32.58 25.68
C LYS A 19 -5.26 32.57 25.18
N PHE A 20 -4.61 31.40 25.20
CA PHE A 20 -3.24 31.20 24.72
C PHE A 20 -3.16 31.00 23.21
N HIS A 21 -4.29 30.70 22.56
CA HIS A 21 -4.36 30.42 21.11
C HIS A 21 -5.43 31.29 20.43
N PRO A 22 -5.31 32.62 20.47
CA PRO A 22 -6.29 33.52 19.88
C PRO A 22 -6.38 33.39 18.35
N HIS A 23 -5.41 32.75 17.70
CA HIS A 23 -5.39 32.46 16.25
C HIS A 23 -6.09 31.14 15.89
N GLN A 24 -6.69 30.42 16.84
CA GLN A 24 -7.44 29.20 16.57
C GLN A 24 -8.55 29.45 15.54
N VAL A 25 -8.71 28.51 14.61
CA VAL A 25 -9.67 28.56 13.48
C VAL A 25 -10.66 27.39 13.48
N TYR A 26 -10.48 26.43 14.39
CA TYR A 26 -11.34 25.26 14.53
C TYR A 26 -11.85 25.17 15.96
N CYS A 27 -13.12 24.82 16.17
CA CYS A 27 -13.69 24.67 17.50
C CYS A 27 -13.09 23.48 18.27
N SER A 28 -12.58 22.47 17.57
CA SER A 28 -12.06 21.23 18.17
C SER A 28 -10.91 20.62 17.37
N LYS A 29 -10.14 19.73 18.01
CA LYS A 29 -9.16 18.87 17.32
C LYS A 29 -9.82 18.05 16.22
N SER A 30 -11.03 17.54 16.45
CA SER A 30 -11.79 16.75 15.47
C SER A 30 -12.06 17.56 14.20
N CYS A 31 -12.59 18.77 14.32
CA CYS A 31 -12.81 19.67 13.19
C CYS A 31 -11.52 19.99 12.43
N LYS A 32 -10.41 20.22 13.16
CA LYS A 32 -9.09 20.41 12.55
C LYS A 32 -8.69 19.20 11.70
N TRP A 33 -8.83 17.98 12.21
CA TRP A 33 -8.45 16.76 11.49
C TRP A 33 -9.32 16.47 10.28
N ILE A 34 -10.65 16.66 10.40
CA ILE A 34 -11.59 16.50 9.29
C ILE A 34 -11.22 17.48 8.16
N TRP A 35 -10.98 18.75 8.50
CA TRP A 35 -10.60 19.75 7.52
C TRP A 35 -9.31 19.38 6.80
N HIS A 36 -8.27 18.97 7.53
CA HIS A 36 -7.01 18.52 6.94
C HIS A 36 -7.15 17.25 6.09
N GLY A 37 -8.05 16.34 6.45
CA GLY A 37 -8.37 15.16 5.64
C GLY A 37 -9.05 15.52 4.32
N LYS A 38 -10.06 16.41 4.37
CA LYS A 38 -10.81 16.88 3.20
C LYS A 38 -9.97 17.74 2.26
N HIS A 39 -9.13 18.61 2.80
CA HIS A 39 -8.38 19.62 2.05
C HIS A 39 -6.91 19.26 1.83
N GLY A 40 -6.46 18.14 2.39
CA GLY A 40 -5.11 17.59 2.24
C GLY A 40 -4.85 17.03 0.84
N LYS A 41 -4.76 17.90 -0.18
CA LYS A 41 -4.49 17.54 -1.58
C LYS A 41 -3.21 16.71 -1.77
N THR A 42 -2.27 16.79 -0.83
CA THR A 42 -0.97 16.11 -0.86
C THR A 42 -1.10 14.60 -0.66
N GLY A 43 -2.07 14.13 0.12
CA GLY A 43 -2.28 12.71 0.40
C GLY A 43 -2.84 11.96 -0.81
N GLN A 44 -3.85 12.53 -1.46
CA GLN A 44 -4.50 11.94 -2.64
C GLN A 44 -3.52 11.77 -3.81
N LYS A 45 -2.75 12.81 -4.15
CA LYS A 45 -1.73 12.72 -5.21
C LYS A 45 -0.65 11.67 -4.91
N LYS A 46 -0.26 11.53 -3.64
CA LYS A 46 0.71 10.51 -3.20
C LYS A 46 0.13 9.10 -3.37
N LEU A 47 -1.13 8.90 -3.00
CA LEU A 47 -1.85 7.64 -3.15
C LEU A 47 -2.02 7.25 -4.63
N GLU A 48 -2.47 8.18 -5.47
CA GLU A 48 -2.59 7.98 -6.92
C GLU A 48 -1.25 7.61 -7.55
N ARG A 49 -0.16 8.33 -7.18
CA ARG A 49 1.19 8.02 -7.63
C ARG A 49 1.61 6.61 -7.21
N TYR A 50 1.32 6.23 -5.97
CA TYR A 50 1.59 4.88 -5.48
C TYR A 50 0.83 3.82 -6.28
N HIS A 51 -0.48 3.98 -6.50
CA HIS A 51 -1.29 3.04 -7.29
C HIS A 51 -0.76 2.89 -8.72
N LYS A 52 -0.46 4.00 -9.39
CA LYS A 52 0.10 3.97 -10.76
C LYS A 52 1.43 3.23 -10.82
N LEU A 53 2.35 3.52 -9.89
CA LEU A 53 3.64 2.83 -9.83
C LEU A 53 3.47 1.34 -9.49
N ARG A 54 2.56 1.03 -8.57
CA ARG A 54 2.29 -0.33 -8.15
C ARG A 54 1.78 -1.19 -9.30
N LEU A 55 0.80 -0.70 -10.05
CA LEU A 55 0.26 -1.43 -11.22
C LEU A 55 1.35 -1.67 -12.28
N LYS A 56 2.21 -0.69 -12.52
CA LYS A 56 3.37 -0.86 -13.44
C LYS A 56 4.34 -1.93 -12.94
N ALA A 57 4.69 -1.90 -11.65
CA ALA A 57 5.58 -2.89 -11.06
C ALA A 57 5.00 -4.31 -11.13
N LEU A 58 3.71 -4.47 -10.80
CA LEU A 58 3.01 -5.76 -10.93
C LEU A 58 3.07 -6.29 -12.37
N LYS A 59 2.76 -5.45 -13.36
CA LYS A 59 2.83 -5.83 -14.78
C LYS A 59 4.24 -6.23 -15.22
N ILE A 60 5.26 -5.51 -14.77
CA ILE A 60 6.67 -5.84 -15.08
C ILE A 60 7.03 -7.22 -14.55
N LEU A 61 6.58 -7.55 -13.34
CA LEU A 61 6.90 -8.81 -12.66
C LEU A 61 6.00 -10.00 -13.09
N GLY A 62 5.08 -9.80 -14.05
CA GLY A 62 4.25 -10.87 -14.63
C GLY A 62 2.75 -10.57 -14.57
N GLY A 63 2.29 -9.89 -13.53
CA GLY A 63 0.88 -9.47 -13.40
C GLY A 63 -0.07 -10.56 -12.86
N GLU A 64 0.44 -11.73 -12.50
CA GLU A 64 -0.33 -12.85 -11.97
C GLU A 64 0.44 -13.59 -10.88
N CYS A 65 -0.27 -14.31 -10.02
CA CYS A 65 0.35 -15.13 -9.00
C CYS A 65 1.13 -16.28 -9.65
N ALA A 66 2.41 -16.41 -9.31
CA ALA A 66 3.30 -17.44 -9.82
C ALA A 66 2.92 -18.89 -9.43
N ILE A 67 1.93 -19.06 -8.55
CA ILE A 67 1.47 -20.39 -8.09
C ILE A 67 0.09 -20.73 -8.68
N CYS A 68 -0.90 -19.84 -8.56
CA CYS A 68 -2.28 -20.13 -8.98
C CYS A 68 -2.81 -19.30 -10.16
N GLY A 69 -1.99 -18.44 -10.77
CA GLY A 69 -2.38 -17.66 -11.95
C GLY A 69 -3.41 -16.55 -11.73
N ILE A 70 -3.91 -16.32 -10.49
CA ILE A 70 -4.83 -15.20 -10.24
C ILE A 70 -4.16 -13.87 -10.62
N ASN A 71 -4.86 -13.03 -11.39
CA ASN A 71 -4.29 -11.82 -11.99
C ASN A 71 -4.95 -10.51 -11.52
N ASN A 72 -5.87 -10.58 -10.55
CA ASN A 72 -6.49 -9.39 -9.98
C ASN A 72 -5.46 -8.59 -9.14
N PRO A 73 -5.07 -7.38 -9.56
CA PRO A 73 -3.99 -6.62 -8.92
C PRO A 73 -4.25 -6.24 -7.46
N HIS A 74 -5.51 -6.24 -7.02
CA HIS A 74 -5.89 -5.99 -5.63
C HIS A 74 -5.59 -7.18 -4.71
N LEU A 75 -5.49 -8.38 -5.28
CA LEU A 75 -5.21 -9.62 -4.55
C LEU A 75 -3.73 -10.03 -4.57
N LEU A 76 -2.93 -9.31 -5.36
CA LEU A 76 -1.51 -9.61 -5.58
C LEU A 76 -0.61 -8.90 -4.57
N ASN A 77 0.55 -9.47 -4.32
CA ASN A 77 1.65 -8.96 -3.51
C ASN A 77 2.96 -9.16 -4.28
N ILE A 78 3.93 -8.27 -4.02
CA ILE A 78 5.29 -8.42 -4.52
C ILE A 78 6.10 -8.99 -3.36
N ASP A 79 6.71 -10.16 -3.57
CA ASP A 79 7.42 -10.92 -2.56
C ASP A 79 8.83 -11.29 -3.03
N HIS A 80 9.79 -11.45 -2.10
CA HIS A 80 11.16 -11.83 -2.41
C HIS A 80 11.27 -13.30 -2.72
N ILE A 81 11.79 -13.71 -3.88
CA ILE A 81 11.93 -15.13 -4.26
C ILE A 81 12.71 -15.92 -3.19
N ASN A 82 13.88 -15.43 -2.79
CA ASN A 82 14.82 -16.11 -1.87
C ASN A 82 14.69 -15.70 -0.39
N GLY A 83 13.53 -15.16 0.02
CA GLY A 83 13.31 -14.69 1.40
C GLY A 83 13.80 -13.25 1.64
N LYS A 84 13.60 -12.73 2.86
CA LYS A 84 13.90 -11.33 3.19
C LYS A 84 15.41 -11.10 3.23
N GLU A 85 15.97 -10.61 2.14
CA GLU A 85 17.26 -9.90 2.20
C GLU A 85 17.06 -8.62 3.03
N ASN A 86 18.11 -8.11 3.68
CA ASN A 86 18.08 -6.81 4.37
C ASN A 86 17.95 -5.68 3.33
N ASP A 87 16.80 -5.58 2.69
CA ASP A 87 16.51 -4.51 1.75
C ASP A 87 16.30 -3.21 2.51
N ASP A 88 16.97 -2.16 2.04
CA ASP A 88 16.99 -0.82 2.65
C ASP A 88 15.61 -0.12 2.62
N PHE A 89 14.60 -0.71 1.98
CA PHE A 89 13.30 -0.09 1.73
C PHE A 89 12.28 -0.23 2.87
N LYS A 90 12.71 -0.52 4.11
CA LYS A 90 11.85 -0.85 5.27
C LYS A 90 10.82 0.22 5.69
N LYS A 91 10.84 1.43 5.12
CA LYS A 91 9.98 2.56 5.56
C LYS A 91 9.10 3.20 4.47
N ASN A 92 9.34 2.96 3.18
CA ASN A 92 8.59 3.62 2.11
C ASN A 92 8.44 2.72 0.86
N ASN A 93 7.20 2.43 0.45
CA ASN A 93 6.93 1.56 -0.70
C ASN A 93 7.21 2.22 -2.06
N ILE A 94 7.29 3.56 -2.17
CA ILE A 94 7.48 4.25 -3.46
C ILE A 94 8.89 4.04 -4.05
N PRO A 95 9.99 4.26 -3.30
CA PRO A 95 11.34 3.97 -3.82
C PRO A 95 11.52 2.53 -4.27
N PHE A 96 10.97 1.57 -3.51
CA PHE A 96 10.96 0.16 -3.87
C PHE A 96 10.26 -0.09 -5.22
N LEU A 97 9.04 0.41 -5.39
CA LEU A 97 8.31 0.28 -6.66
C LEU A 97 9.02 0.96 -7.83
N ARG A 98 9.68 2.11 -7.59
CA ARG A 98 10.49 2.78 -8.60
C ARG A 98 11.69 1.92 -9.02
N MET A 99 12.39 1.33 -8.07
CA MET A 99 13.52 0.43 -8.37
C MET A 99 13.08 -0.72 -9.28
N ILE A 100 11.91 -1.32 -9.04
CA ILE A 100 11.35 -2.36 -9.91
C ILE A 100 11.10 -1.84 -11.33
N VAL A 101 10.51 -0.66 -11.45
CA VAL A 101 10.19 -0.05 -12.76
C VAL A 101 11.45 0.36 -13.52
N GLU A 102 12.45 0.88 -12.82
CA GLU A 102 13.71 1.38 -13.38
C GLU A 102 14.69 0.23 -13.70
N ASN A 103 14.60 -0.91 -12.99
CA ASN A 103 15.52 -2.05 -13.13
C ASN A 103 14.76 -3.38 -13.32
N PRO A 104 13.96 -3.54 -14.40
CA PRO A 104 13.04 -4.66 -14.54
C PRO A 104 13.72 -6.04 -14.59
N LYS A 105 14.91 -6.15 -15.21
CA LYS A 105 15.66 -7.42 -15.27
C LYS A 105 16.07 -7.91 -13.88
N LYS A 106 16.82 -7.07 -13.15
CA LYS A 106 17.25 -7.33 -11.77
C LYS A 106 16.07 -7.54 -10.82
N ALA A 107 14.95 -6.84 -11.05
CA ALA A 107 13.75 -7.01 -10.25
C ALA A 107 13.12 -8.40 -10.45
N LYS A 108 13.04 -8.90 -11.68
CA LYS A 108 12.51 -10.24 -11.98
C LYS A 108 13.34 -11.37 -11.39
N GLU A 109 14.64 -11.17 -11.22
CA GLU A 109 15.54 -12.15 -10.58
C GLU A 109 15.33 -12.24 -9.06
N ARG A 110 14.81 -11.18 -8.44
CA ARG A 110 14.71 -11.05 -6.98
C ARG A 110 13.30 -11.16 -6.44
N TYR A 111 12.32 -10.75 -7.22
CA TYR A 111 10.93 -10.61 -6.78
C TYR A 111 9.98 -11.42 -7.66
N GLN A 112 8.96 -11.96 -7.02
CA GLN A 112 7.85 -12.69 -7.63
C GLN A 112 6.52 -12.04 -7.25
N ILE A 113 5.47 -12.38 -8.00
CA ILE A 113 4.11 -12.00 -7.69
C ILE A 113 3.39 -13.18 -7.05
N LEU A 114 2.80 -12.95 -5.87
CA LEU A 114 1.98 -13.94 -5.16
C LEU A 114 0.63 -13.34 -4.78
N CYS A 115 -0.43 -14.15 -4.77
CA CYS A 115 -1.67 -13.73 -4.12
C CYS A 115 -1.49 -13.69 -2.58
N TRP A 116 -2.39 -13.03 -1.87
CA TRP A 116 -2.34 -12.97 -0.40
C TRP A 116 -2.21 -14.35 0.27
N ASN A 117 -2.94 -15.35 -0.22
CA ASN A 117 -2.92 -16.69 0.36
C ASN A 117 -1.55 -17.36 0.18
N HIS A 118 -0.97 -17.34 -1.03
CA HIS A 118 0.34 -17.94 -1.29
C HIS A 118 1.48 -17.16 -0.64
N ASN A 119 1.36 -15.84 -0.54
CA ASN A 119 2.31 -15.01 0.20
C ASN A 119 2.30 -15.37 1.69
N MET A 120 1.13 -15.58 2.27
CA MET A 120 0.99 -16.00 3.67
C MET A 120 1.48 -17.44 3.87
N LEU A 121 1.12 -18.36 2.97
CA LEU A 121 1.57 -19.74 3.00
C LEU A 121 3.09 -19.82 3.00
N LYS A 122 3.76 -19.05 2.12
CA LYS A 122 5.23 -18.97 2.09
C LYS A 122 5.84 -18.63 3.44
N TYR A 123 5.20 -17.73 4.19
CA TYR A 123 5.73 -17.25 5.48
C TYR A 123 5.39 -18.19 6.64
N GLN A 124 4.16 -18.69 6.70
CA GLN A 124 3.68 -19.50 7.83
C GLN A 124 3.97 -21.00 7.67
N TYR A 125 3.98 -21.49 6.43
CA TYR A 125 4.02 -22.90 6.07
C TYR A 125 5.01 -23.12 4.90
N PRO A 126 6.32 -22.86 5.13
CA PRO A 126 7.31 -22.84 4.06
C PRO A 126 7.53 -24.20 3.39
N GLU A 127 7.30 -25.32 4.09
CA GLU A 127 7.45 -26.66 3.50
C GLU A 127 6.27 -26.97 2.56
N GLU A 128 5.06 -26.61 2.94
CA GLU A 128 3.85 -26.71 2.12
C GLU A 128 3.95 -25.81 0.88
N TYR A 129 4.47 -24.59 1.06
CA TYR A 129 4.73 -23.69 -0.07
C TYR A 129 5.73 -24.29 -1.08
N LYS A 130 6.81 -24.93 -0.59
CA LYS A 130 7.80 -25.60 -1.47
C LYS A 130 7.17 -26.76 -2.25
N GLN A 131 6.19 -27.46 -1.69
CA GLN A 131 5.48 -28.54 -2.40
C GLN A 131 4.66 -28.00 -3.57
N LEU A 132 3.98 -26.85 -3.40
CA LEU A 132 3.22 -26.21 -4.48
C LEU A 132 4.11 -25.73 -5.63
N GLN A 133 5.35 -25.32 -5.36
CA GLN A 133 6.31 -24.94 -6.42
C GLN A 133 6.83 -26.14 -7.22
N ARG A 134 6.74 -27.36 -6.66
CA ARG A 134 7.28 -28.59 -7.26
C ARG A 134 6.25 -29.41 -8.03
N GLY A 135 4.96 -29.14 -7.86
CA GLY A 135 3.87 -29.97 -8.39
C GLY A 135 2.93 -29.23 -9.33
N GLY A 136 3.35 -29.05 -10.59
CA GLY A 136 2.44 -28.79 -11.71
C GLY A 136 1.94 -30.07 -12.40
N GLU A 137 2.50 -31.25 -12.07
CA GLU A 137 2.21 -32.51 -12.78
C GLU A 137 1.48 -33.55 -11.91
N ASP A 138 1.65 -33.58 -10.59
CA ASP A 138 1.15 -34.69 -9.74
C ASP A 138 -0.13 -34.39 -8.92
N LEU A 139 -0.65 -33.15 -8.90
CA LEU A 139 -1.79 -32.79 -8.06
C LEU A 139 -3.17 -32.87 -8.74
N GLY A 140 -3.24 -33.29 -10.01
CA GLY A 140 -4.51 -33.44 -10.73
C GLY A 140 -5.34 -32.14 -10.83
N ILE A 141 -4.72 -30.97 -10.61
CA ILE A 141 -5.36 -29.67 -10.81
C ILE A 141 -5.29 -29.38 -12.30
N PRO A 142 -6.42 -29.34 -13.03
CA PRO A 142 -6.38 -29.03 -14.44
C PRO A 142 -5.75 -27.64 -14.64
N PRO A 143 -4.87 -27.46 -15.63
CA PRO A 143 -4.35 -26.14 -15.97
C PRO A 143 -5.55 -25.22 -16.24
N GLY A 144 -5.55 -24.05 -15.59
CA GLY A 144 -6.63 -23.08 -15.69
C GLY A 144 -6.92 -22.72 -17.15
N SER A 145 -8.19 -22.90 -17.52
CA SER A 145 -8.82 -22.54 -18.80
C SER A 145 -8.80 -21.05 -19.10
#